data_AF-A0A427A6S4-F1
#
_entry.id   AF-A0A427A6S4-F1
#
_cell.length_a   1.000
_cell.length_b   1.000
_cell.length_c   1.000
_cell.angle_alpha   90.00
_cell.angle_beta   90.00
_cell.angle_gamma   90.00
#
_symmetry.space_group_name_H-M   'P 1'
#
loop_
_entity.id
_entity.type
_entity.pdbx_description
1 polymer ?
#
loop_
_entity_poly.entity_id
_entity_poly.type
_entity_poly.pdbx_seq_one_letter_code
_entity_poly.pdbx_strand_id
1 'polypeptide(L)'
;MADFADQLFDFQDKLFDNDDGRLTFQGNSWSTLWPGQGKPGLWLNSVSKMGALYSVIAREEEIYLEERKRAGQGGEAPCCSERDEEIELVIPPVFDNCTKLLAAKEQILARDLYWEAVCSSGEEEQGWERVKKLLTESCEKNPFVGEPHLVLGQVYLNLGKYEEAEREAEKGLKLILEWGSSWDKRMSWEGWVAWGRVLLTNAEERSWPHTSWGILNLGLVK
;
A
#
# COMPACT_ATOMS: atom_id res chain seq x y z
N MET A 1 10.15 -6.29 -4.91
CA MET A 1 9.06 -5.42 -4.39
C MET A 1 7.77 -6.20 -4.19
N ALA A 2 7.22 -6.85 -5.21
CA ALA A 2 6.00 -7.65 -5.10
C ALA A 2 6.05 -8.73 -3.99
N ASP A 3 7.14 -9.51 -3.92
CA ASP A 3 7.30 -10.56 -2.91
C ASP A 3 7.25 -10.03 -1.46
N PHE A 4 7.89 -8.89 -1.22
CA PHE A 4 7.86 -8.21 0.09
C PHE A 4 6.44 -7.73 0.42
N ALA A 5 5.75 -7.15 -0.57
CA ALA A 5 4.41 -6.62 -0.39
C ALA A 5 3.41 -7.76 -0.09
N ASP A 6 3.59 -8.93 -0.71
CA ASP A 6 2.68 -10.06 -0.54
C ASP A 6 2.91 -10.83 0.77
N GLN A 7 4.16 -11.04 1.18
CA GLN A 7 4.48 -11.95 2.28
C GLN A 7 4.56 -11.30 3.66
N LEU A 8 4.93 -10.02 3.77
CA LEU A 8 5.40 -9.44 5.03
C LEU A 8 4.30 -8.76 5.86
N PHE A 9 4.21 -9.20 7.11
CA PHE A 9 3.38 -8.62 8.17
C PHE A 9 4.10 -8.71 9.52
N ASP A 10 3.43 -8.35 10.63
CA ASP A 10 4.07 -8.19 11.94
C ASP A 10 4.77 -9.44 12.49
N PHE A 11 4.40 -10.63 11.99
CA PHE A 11 5.11 -11.86 12.29
C PHE A 11 6.58 -11.78 11.84
N GLN A 12 6.84 -11.38 10.60
CA GLN A 12 8.21 -11.25 10.08
C GLN A 12 8.93 -10.07 10.71
N ASP A 13 8.22 -9.00 11.08
CA ASP A 13 8.84 -7.90 11.83
C ASP A 13 9.44 -8.42 13.15
N LYS A 14 8.72 -9.27 13.88
CA LYS A 14 9.22 -9.91 15.12
C LYS A 14 10.30 -10.95 14.86
N LEU A 15 10.17 -11.73 13.79
CA LEU A 15 11.15 -12.76 13.43
C LEU A 15 12.55 -12.16 13.21
N PHE A 16 12.60 -10.96 12.64
CA PHE A 16 13.83 -10.28 12.22
C PHE A 16 14.16 -9.01 13.02
N ASP A 17 13.54 -8.82 14.18
CA ASP A 17 13.72 -7.65 15.07
C ASP A 17 13.61 -6.30 14.34
N ASN A 18 12.61 -6.18 13.45
CA ASN A 18 12.37 -5.01 12.58
C ASN A 18 11.64 -3.85 13.28
N ASP A 19 11.97 -3.58 14.54
CA ASP A 19 11.30 -2.52 15.32
C ASP A 19 11.63 -1.10 14.80
N ASP A 20 12.76 -0.96 14.09
CA ASP A 20 13.19 0.30 13.47
C ASP A 20 12.58 0.55 12.08
N GLY A 21 11.85 -0.44 11.54
CA GLY A 21 11.20 -0.43 10.24
C GLY A 21 12.13 -0.45 9.04
N ARG A 22 13.43 -0.71 9.21
CA ARG A 22 14.39 -0.69 8.10
C ARG A 22 14.52 -2.04 7.39
N LEU A 23 13.94 -3.10 7.95
CA LEU A 23 13.94 -4.46 7.45
C LEU A 23 15.35 -4.92 7.04
N THR A 24 16.28 -4.85 7.98
CA THR A 24 17.70 -5.19 7.78
C THR A 24 18.01 -6.68 7.98
N PHE A 25 17.00 -7.48 8.35
CA PHE A 25 17.12 -8.93 8.62
C PHE A 25 18.18 -9.27 9.69
N GLN A 26 18.34 -8.42 10.71
CA GLN A 26 19.35 -8.63 11.76
C GLN A 26 18.89 -9.57 12.87
N GLY A 27 17.59 -9.62 13.15
CA GLY A 27 17.03 -10.50 14.18
C GLY A 27 17.03 -11.97 13.78
N ASN A 28 16.97 -12.83 14.80
CA ASN A 28 16.91 -14.28 14.63
C ASN A 28 15.97 -14.92 15.66
N SER A 29 14.80 -14.31 15.83
CA SER A 29 13.79 -14.67 16.83
C SER A 29 12.95 -15.87 16.35
N TRP A 30 13.62 -17.00 16.07
CA TRP A 30 13.04 -18.21 15.46
C TRP A 30 11.86 -18.82 16.24
N SER A 31 11.75 -18.53 17.54
CA SER A 31 10.65 -18.98 18.40
C SER A 31 9.41 -18.08 18.34
N THR A 32 9.40 -17.06 17.48
CA THR A 32 8.22 -16.21 17.24
C THR A 32 7.04 -17.05 16.78
N LEU A 33 5.87 -16.84 17.37
CA LEU A 33 4.67 -17.61 17.05
C LEU A 33 3.96 -17.05 15.81
N TRP A 34 3.75 -17.91 14.82
CA TRP A 34 2.89 -17.65 13.68
C TRP A 34 1.40 -17.80 14.06
N PRO A 35 0.48 -16.97 13.54
CA PRO A 35 0.69 -15.84 12.61
C PRO A 35 0.96 -14.51 13.31
N GLY A 36 1.20 -14.44 14.62
CA GLY A 36 1.34 -13.15 15.31
C GLY A 36 -0.01 -12.42 15.44
N GLN A 37 -0.03 -11.09 15.29
CA GLN A 37 -1.26 -10.28 15.42
C GLN A 37 -1.93 -9.99 14.07
N GLY A 38 -1.28 -10.28 12.95
CA GLY A 38 -1.76 -9.93 11.61
C GLY A 38 -1.69 -8.43 11.34
N LYS A 39 -0.84 -7.69 12.06
CA LYS A 39 -0.67 -6.24 11.88
C LYS A 39 0.15 -5.99 10.59
N PRO A 40 -0.14 -4.92 9.83
CA PRO A 40 0.62 -4.65 8.60
C PRO A 40 2.12 -4.55 8.86
N GLY A 41 2.93 -5.10 7.95
CA GLY A 41 4.39 -5.19 8.11
C GLY A 41 5.12 -3.87 7.83
N LEU A 42 6.32 -3.72 8.41
CA LEU A 42 7.19 -2.55 8.22
C LEU A 42 8.19 -2.74 7.08
N TRP A 43 7.69 -2.86 5.86
CA TRP A 43 8.52 -3.10 4.67
C TRP A 43 8.55 -1.93 3.69
N LEU A 44 7.63 -0.96 3.79
CA LEU A 44 7.46 0.12 2.80
C LEU A 44 8.66 1.06 2.74
N ASN A 45 9.38 1.30 3.84
CA ASN A 45 10.65 2.06 3.79
C ASN A 45 11.65 1.39 2.84
N SER A 46 11.88 0.10 3.02
CA SER A 46 12.86 -0.65 2.23
C SER A 46 12.40 -0.80 0.78
N VAL A 47 11.11 -1.04 0.55
CA VAL A 47 10.55 -1.13 -0.81
C VAL A 47 10.59 0.22 -1.52
N SER A 48 10.37 1.35 -0.83
CA SER A 48 10.52 2.68 -1.45
C SER A 48 11.95 2.96 -1.92
N LYS A 49 12.95 2.52 -1.15
CA LYS A 49 14.37 2.60 -1.55
C LYS A 49 14.68 1.68 -2.74
N MET A 50 14.13 0.47 -2.74
CA MET A 50 14.25 -0.45 -3.89
C MET A 50 13.65 0.18 -5.15
N GLY A 51 12.48 0.80 -5.06
CA GLY A 51 11.86 1.54 -6.15
C GLY A 51 12.77 2.66 -6.65
N ALA A 52 13.25 3.52 -5.76
CA ALA A 52 14.16 4.61 -6.15
C ALA A 52 15.43 4.11 -6.84
N LEU A 53 16.06 3.05 -6.33
CA LEU A 53 17.22 2.43 -6.97
C LEU A 53 16.86 1.89 -8.36
N TYR A 54 15.74 1.19 -8.48
CA TYR A 54 15.26 0.66 -9.76
C TYR A 54 15.00 1.78 -10.79
N SER A 55 14.44 2.91 -10.36
CA SER A 55 14.23 4.06 -11.25
C SER A 55 15.54 4.63 -11.82
N VAL A 56 16.62 4.61 -11.03
CA VAL A 56 17.96 5.02 -11.49
C VAL A 56 18.52 4.00 -12.46
N ILE A 57 18.42 2.71 -12.15
CA ILE A 57 18.88 1.63 -13.04
C ILE A 57 18.19 1.71 -14.40
N ALA A 58 16.87 1.83 -14.42
CA ALA A 58 16.09 1.92 -15.65
C ALA A 58 16.50 3.13 -16.50
N ARG A 59 16.73 4.28 -15.87
CA ARG A 59 17.18 5.50 -16.56
C ARG A 59 18.61 5.37 -17.12
N GLU A 60 19.54 4.82 -16.34
CA GLU A 60 20.93 4.62 -16.79
C GLU A 60 20.99 3.61 -17.95
N GLU A 61 20.16 2.57 -17.93
CA GLU A 61 20.06 1.61 -19.01
C GLU A 61 19.51 2.24 -20.29
N GLU A 62 18.49 3.09 -20.19
CA GLU A 62 17.96 3.85 -21.33
C GLU A 62 19.04 4.75 -21.97
N ILE A 63 19.81 5.48 -21.14
CA ILE A 63 20.91 6.33 -21.60
C ILE A 63 21.97 5.48 -22.31
N TYR A 64 22.38 4.38 -21.70
CA TYR A 64 23.40 3.48 -22.26
C TYR A 64 22.98 2.91 -23.62
N LEU A 65 21.73 2.45 -23.75
CA LEU A 65 21.21 1.91 -25.01
C LEU A 65 21.17 2.99 -26.11
N GLU A 66 20.80 4.22 -25.78
CA GLU A 66 20.82 5.35 -26.72
C GLU A 66 22.24 5.74 -27.14
N GLU A 67 23.21 5.76 -26.22
CA GLU A 67 24.61 6.01 -26.53
C GLU A 67 25.18 4.93 -27.45
N ARG A 68 24.85 3.66 -27.20
CA ARG A 68 25.29 2.54 -28.04
C ARG A 68 24.67 2.60 -29.44
N LYS A 69 23.39 2.94 -29.56
CA LYS A 69 22.72 3.17 -30.86
C LYS A 69 23.41 4.28 -31.65
N ARG A 70 23.85 5.36 -30.98
CA ARG A 70 24.61 6.45 -31.61
C ARG A 70 26.03 6.04 -32.01
N ALA A 71 26.74 5.29 -31.17
CA ALA A 71 28.10 4.82 -31.45
C ALA A 71 28.15 3.74 -32.56
N GLY A 72 27.14 2.87 -32.64
CA GLY A 72 27.01 1.82 -33.65
C GLY A 72 26.72 2.32 -35.08
N GLN A 73 26.47 3.62 -35.27
CA GLN A 73 26.33 4.23 -36.61
C GLN A 73 27.69 4.44 -37.33
N GLY A 74 28.82 4.06 -36.71
CA GLY A 74 30.18 4.24 -37.26
C GLY A 74 31.08 3.00 -37.34
N GLY A 75 30.63 1.81 -36.96
CA GLY A 75 31.45 0.59 -37.03
C GLY A 75 30.85 -0.58 -36.22
N GLU A 76 31.08 -1.81 -36.70
CA GLU A 76 30.54 -3.06 -36.16
C GLU A 76 30.67 -3.14 -34.62
N ALA A 77 29.53 -3.01 -33.93
CA ALA A 77 29.46 -3.25 -32.50
C ALA A 77 29.71 -4.74 -32.24
N PRO A 78 30.56 -5.11 -31.27
CA PRO A 78 30.67 -6.50 -30.86
C PRO A 78 29.30 -6.95 -30.37
N CYS A 79 28.78 -7.98 -31.02
CA CYS A 79 27.53 -8.64 -30.64
C CYS A 79 27.76 -9.28 -29.26
N CYS A 80 27.47 -8.53 -28.19
CA CYS A 80 27.45 -9.08 -26.85
C CYS A 80 26.16 -9.89 -26.72
N SER A 81 26.20 -11.16 -27.14
CA SER A 81 25.13 -12.16 -27.03
C SER A 81 24.80 -12.55 -25.58
N GLU A 82 25.20 -11.75 -24.59
CA GLU A 82 25.11 -12.02 -23.15
C GLU A 82 24.27 -10.98 -22.38
N ARG A 83 23.75 -9.93 -23.02
CA ARG A 83 22.89 -8.94 -22.36
C ARG A 83 21.42 -9.19 -22.65
N ASP A 84 20.61 -9.17 -21.60
CA ASP A 84 19.16 -9.32 -21.65
C ASP A 84 18.45 -8.03 -22.11
N GLU A 85 18.84 -7.48 -23.26
CA GLU A 85 18.25 -6.25 -23.84
C GLU A 85 16.78 -6.41 -24.25
N GLU A 86 16.29 -7.65 -24.28
CA GLU A 86 14.88 -7.99 -24.53
C GLU A 86 13.98 -7.72 -23.31
N ILE A 87 14.56 -7.57 -22.11
CA ILE A 87 13.79 -7.30 -20.89
C ILE A 87 13.38 -5.82 -20.87
N GLU A 88 12.07 -5.59 -20.99
CA GLU A 88 11.49 -4.27 -20.82
C GLU A 88 11.48 -3.85 -19.34
N LEU A 89 12.19 -2.76 -19.02
CA LEU A 89 12.21 -2.18 -17.68
C LEU A 89 11.01 -1.25 -17.49
N VAL A 90 9.94 -1.79 -16.93
CA VAL A 90 8.72 -1.01 -16.60
C VAL A 90 8.83 -0.40 -15.20
N ILE A 91 8.60 0.91 -15.06
CA ILE A 91 8.53 1.59 -13.75
C ILE A 91 7.17 1.33 -13.10
N PRO A 92 7.12 0.69 -11.92
CA PRO A 92 5.87 0.50 -11.19
C PRO A 92 5.29 1.84 -10.72
N PRO A 93 3.94 1.98 -10.67
CA PRO A 93 3.29 3.24 -10.28
C PRO A 93 3.43 3.59 -8.79
N VAL A 94 3.85 2.64 -7.95
CA VAL A 94 3.99 2.82 -6.50
C VAL A 94 5.02 3.90 -6.14
N PHE A 95 4.83 4.58 -5.01
CA PHE A 95 5.70 5.67 -4.52
C PHE A 95 5.92 6.80 -5.54
N ASP A 96 4.84 7.25 -6.21
CA ASP A 96 4.86 8.21 -7.31
C ASP A 96 5.86 7.79 -8.41
N ASN A 97 5.63 6.64 -9.03
CA ASN A 97 6.52 6.06 -10.04
C ASN A 97 7.95 5.86 -9.52
N CYS A 98 8.06 5.31 -8.30
CA CYS A 98 9.31 5.00 -7.64
C CYS A 98 10.21 6.21 -7.33
N THR A 99 9.66 7.43 -7.29
CA THR A 99 10.43 8.66 -7.05
C THR A 99 10.43 9.13 -5.59
N LYS A 100 9.51 8.63 -4.77
CA LYS A 100 9.39 9.01 -3.35
C LYS A 100 10.01 7.98 -2.43
N LEU A 101 10.61 8.47 -1.35
CA LEU A 101 11.12 7.68 -0.26
C LEU A 101 10.23 7.88 0.97
N LEU A 102 9.79 6.78 1.57
CA LEU A 102 9.02 6.82 2.81
C LEU A 102 9.99 6.67 3.98
N ALA A 103 9.96 7.57 4.96
CA ALA A 103 10.84 7.46 6.12
C ALA A 103 10.41 6.30 7.04
N ALA A 104 11.39 5.60 7.62
CA ALA A 104 11.12 4.44 8.49
C ALA A 104 10.26 4.81 9.72
N LYS A 105 10.49 6.01 10.29
CA LYS A 105 9.67 6.52 11.39
C LYS A 105 8.23 6.81 10.96
N GLU A 106 8.03 7.34 9.77
CA GLU A 106 6.70 7.72 9.28
C GLU A 106 5.83 6.49 9.00
N GLN A 107 6.38 5.43 8.37
CA GLN A 107 5.62 4.19 8.20
C GLN A 107 5.22 3.55 9.54
N ILE A 108 6.08 3.63 10.57
CA ILE A 108 5.78 3.06 11.90
C ILE A 108 4.60 3.81 12.50
N LEU A 109 4.68 5.14 12.52
CA LEU A 109 3.60 5.99 13.01
C LEU A 109 2.31 5.74 12.24
N ALA A 110 2.37 5.69 10.90
CA ALA A 110 1.20 5.44 10.07
C ALA A 110 0.54 4.09 10.40
N ARG A 111 1.35 3.02 10.50
CA ARG A 111 0.91 1.67 10.86
C ARG A 111 0.27 1.64 12.23
N ASP A 112 0.88 2.30 13.21
CA ASP A 112 0.42 2.28 14.59
C ASP A 112 -0.89 3.05 14.75
N LEU A 113 -1.01 4.22 14.10
CA LEU A 113 -2.25 5.00 14.03
C LEU A 113 -3.39 4.23 13.35
N TYR A 114 -3.10 3.60 12.20
CA TYR A 114 -4.07 2.76 11.49
C TYR A 114 -4.53 1.60 12.39
N TRP A 115 -3.58 0.89 13.00
CA TRP A 115 -3.86 -0.25 13.88
C TRP A 115 -4.71 0.16 15.08
N GLU A 116 -4.40 1.28 15.72
CA GLU A 116 -5.19 1.83 16.81
C GLU A 116 -6.62 2.16 16.37
N ALA A 117 -6.79 2.74 15.18
CA ALA A 117 -8.09 3.08 14.64
C ALA A 117 -8.96 1.83 14.41
N VAL A 118 -8.44 0.83 13.70
CA VAL A 118 -9.19 -0.40 13.35
C VAL A 118 -9.38 -1.37 14.50
N CYS A 119 -8.55 -1.29 15.55
CA CYS A 119 -8.73 -2.08 16.77
C CYS A 119 -9.62 -1.38 17.81
N SER A 120 -9.91 -0.09 17.65
CA SER A 120 -10.83 0.62 18.54
C SER A 120 -12.28 0.39 18.16
N SER A 121 -13.15 0.17 19.14
CA SER A 121 -14.60 0.06 18.95
C SER A 121 -15.20 1.46 18.74
N GLY A 122 -15.47 1.84 17.49
CA GLY A 122 -16.09 3.12 17.10
C GLY A 122 -17.58 3.23 17.45
N GLU A 123 -18.00 2.71 18.61
CA GLU A 123 -19.41 2.51 18.95
C GLU A 123 -20.17 3.81 19.31
N GLU A 124 -19.47 4.93 19.48
CA GLU A 124 -20.05 6.25 19.80
C GLU A 124 -19.67 7.32 18.76
N GLU A 125 -20.51 8.37 18.62
CA GLU A 125 -20.27 9.49 17.68
C GLU A 125 -18.95 10.22 17.98
N GLN A 126 -18.60 10.37 19.26
CA GLN A 126 -17.29 10.88 19.69
C GLN A 126 -16.14 9.91 19.32
N GLY A 127 -16.44 8.61 19.26
CA GLY A 127 -15.53 7.57 18.80
C GLY A 127 -15.18 7.72 17.33
N TRP A 128 -16.16 8.00 16.46
CA TRP A 128 -15.92 8.21 15.02
C TRP A 128 -15.03 9.40 14.72
N GLU A 129 -15.16 10.51 15.45
CA GLU A 129 -14.28 11.67 15.30
C GLU A 129 -12.82 11.35 15.68
N ARG A 130 -12.61 10.54 16.73
CA ARG A 130 -11.28 10.05 17.09
C ARG A 130 -10.71 9.10 16.03
N VAL A 131 -11.49 8.12 15.57
CA VAL A 131 -11.09 7.17 14.53
C VAL A 131 -10.73 7.91 13.25
N LYS A 132 -11.56 8.88 12.84
CA LYS A 132 -11.28 9.75 11.69
C LYS A 132 -9.92 10.43 11.84
N LYS A 133 -9.65 11.06 12.99
CA LYS A 133 -8.36 11.74 13.25
C LYS A 133 -7.17 10.79 13.10
N LEU A 134 -7.24 9.61 13.72
CA LEU A 134 -6.18 8.60 13.64
C LEU A 134 -5.92 8.16 12.19
N LEU A 135 -6.98 7.92 11.42
CA LEU A 135 -6.87 7.51 10.02
C LEU A 135 -6.35 8.63 9.12
N THR A 136 -6.79 9.88 9.32
CA THR A 136 -6.26 11.05 8.61
C THR A 136 -4.77 11.20 8.84
N GLU A 137 -4.32 11.16 10.11
CA GLU A 137 -2.89 11.22 10.44
C GLU A 137 -2.12 10.02 9.86
N SER A 138 -2.72 8.82 9.85
CA SER A 138 -2.12 7.63 9.22
C SER A 138 -1.87 7.84 7.72
N CYS A 139 -2.87 8.36 7.00
CA CYS A 139 -2.78 8.66 5.57
C CYS A 139 -1.74 9.76 5.27
N GLU A 140 -1.61 10.77 6.15
CA GLU A 140 -0.60 11.81 6.01
C GLU A 140 0.82 11.27 6.21
N LYS A 141 1.02 10.36 7.17
CA LYS A 141 2.33 9.74 7.44
C LYS A 141 2.71 8.70 6.40
N ASN A 142 1.74 8.01 5.81
CA ASN A 142 1.99 7.06 4.74
C ASN A 142 0.92 7.16 3.66
N PRO A 143 1.13 8.01 2.63
CA PRO A 143 0.15 8.25 1.59
C PRO A 143 0.12 7.13 0.52
N PHE A 144 0.93 6.08 0.68
CA PHE A 144 1.17 5.07 -0.35
C PHE A 144 0.44 3.75 -0.08
N VAL A 145 -0.42 3.66 0.93
CA VAL A 145 -1.20 2.45 1.27
C VAL A 145 -2.69 2.73 1.17
N GLY A 146 -3.46 1.79 0.62
CA GLY A 146 -4.86 2.02 0.28
C GLY A 146 -5.83 1.78 1.42
N GLU A 147 -5.51 0.86 2.34
CA GLU A 147 -6.42 0.42 3.40
C GLU A 147 -6.81 1.54 4.37
N PRO A 148 -5.89 2.40 4.86
CA PRO A 148 -6.27 3.53 5.70
C PRO A 148 -7.26 4.48 5.00
N HIS A 149 -7.07 4.72 3.69
CA HIS A 149 -7.97 5.53 2.87
C HIS A 149 -9.36 4.88 2.74
N LEU A 150 -9.44 3.57 2.49
CA LEU A 150 -10.72 2.86 2.43
C LEU A 150 -11.47 2.89 3.77
N VAL A 151 -10.78 2.63 4.87
CA VAL A 151 -11.39 2.69 6.21
C VAL A 151 -11.82 4.12 6.54
N LEU A 152 -11.04 5.13 6.17
CA LEU A 152 -11.42 6.54 6.33
C LEU A 152 -12.66 6.90 5.49
N GLY A 153 -12.76 6.37 4.27
CA GLY A 153 -13.95 6.50 3.42
C GLY A 153 -15.20 5.92 4.09
N GLN A 154 -15.10 4.75 4.71
CA GLN A 154 -16.20 4.17 5.50
C GLN A 154 -16.61 5.06 6.68
N VAL A 155 -15.63 5.65 7.40
CA VAL A 155 -15.92 6.58 8.50
C VAL A 155 -16.66 7.82 7.97
N TYR A 156 -16.28 8.34 6.81
CA TYR A 156 -16.99 9.45 6.19
C TYR A 156 -18.42 9.08 5.77
N LEU A 157 -18.66 7.88 5.25
CA LEU A 157 -20.02 7.38 4.97
C LEU A 157 -20.86 7.26 6.25
N ASN A 158 -20.30 6.72 7.33
CA ASN A 158 -20.97 6.66 8.63
C ASN A 158 -21.36 8.05 9.17
N LEU A 159 -20.58 9.08 8.84
CA LEU A 159 -20.84 10.48 9.21
C LEU A 159 -21.70 11.24 8.18
N GLY A 160 -22.15 10.60 7.10
CA GLY A 160 -22.93 11.22 6.03
C GLY A 160 -22.15 12.21 5.15
N LYS A 161 -20.81 12.15 5.18
CA LYS A 161 -19.90 13.01 4.40
C LYS A 161 -19.53 12.34 3.08
N TYR A 162 -20.47 12.32 2.16
CA TYR A 162 -20.36 11.53 0.92
C TYR A 162 -19.24 12.01 0.00
N GLU A 163 -19.04 13.33 -0.12
CA GLU A 163 -18.00 13.89 -0.99
C GLU A 163 -16.58 13.56 -0.49
N GLU A 164 -16.35 13.61 0.82
CA GLU A 164 -15.12 13.13 1.45
C GLU A 164 -14.95 11.62 1.25
N ALA A 165 -16.01 10.85 1.47
CA ALA A 165 -15.98 9.40 1.32
C ALA A 165 -15.59 8.96 -0.10
N GLU A 166 -16.14 9.60 -1.12
CA GLU A 166 -15.84 9.33 -2.53
C GLU A 166 -14.35 9.50 -2.82
N ARG A 167 -13.76 10.63 -2.40
CA ARG A 167 -12.32 10.92 -2.62
C ARG A 167 -11.41 9.91 -1.95
N GLU A 168 -11.72 9.55 -0.71
CA GLU A 168 -10.91 8.57 0.04
C GLU A 168 -11.08 7.15 -0.50
N ALA A 169 -12.30 6.76 -0.88
CA ALA A 169 -12.57 5.47 -1.49
C ALA A 169 -11.86 5.31 -2.85
N GLU A 170 -11.93 6.34 -3.71
CA GLU A 170 -11.25 6.35 -5.01
C GLU A 170 -9.72 6.24 -4.83
N LYS A 171 -9.15 7.06 -3.95
CA LYS A 171 -7.71 7.04 -3.67
C LYS A 171 -7.27 5.70 -3.08
N GLY A 172 -8.01 5.17 -2.11
CA GLY A 172 -7.73 3.89 -1.49
C GLY A 172 -7.78 2.75 -2.51
N LEU A 173 -8.82 2.70 -3.33
CA LEU A 173 -8.97 1.68 -4.37
C LEU A 173 -7.84 1.74 -5.40
N LYS A 174 -7.48 2.95 -5.85
CA LYS A 174 -6.33 3.15 -6.74
C LYS A 174 -5.05 2.56 -6.17
N LEU A 175 -4.71 2.87 -4.91
CA LEU A 175 -3.51 2.38 -4.26
C LEU A 175 -3.51 0.85 -4.09
N ILE A 176 -4.65 0.24 -3.72
CA ILE A 176 -4.78 -1.22 -3.63
C ILE A 176 -4.52 -1.89 -4.99
N LEU A 177 -5.00 -1.27 -6.09
CA LEU A 177 -4.78 -1.78 -7.44
C LEU A 177 -3.33 -1.61 -7.90
N GLU A 178 -2.69 -0.48 -7.58
CA GLU A 178 -1.28 -0.21 -7.90
C GLU A 178 -0.33 -1.20 -7.22
N TRP A 179 -0.63 -1.60 -5.98
CA TRP A 179 0.16 -2.61 -5.26
C TRP A 179 -0.11 -4.04 -5.72
N GLY A 180 -1.36 -4.36 -6.06
CA GLY A 180 -1.75 -5.74 -6.39
C GLY A 180 -1.66 -6.73 -5.22
N SER A 181 -1.54 -6.23 -3.99
CA SER A 181 -1.49 -7.01 -2.74
C SER A 181 -2.03 -6.16 -1.59
N SER A 182 -2.57 -6.78 -0.53
CA SER A 182 -3.00 -6.04 0.66
C SER A 182 -1.84 -5.77 1.62
N TRP A 183 -1.77 -4.58 2.19
CA TRP A 183 -0.90 -4.25 3.33
C TRP A 183 -1.49 -4.80 4.63
N ASP A 184 -2.81 -4.69 4.84
CA ASP A 184 -3.51 -5.38 5.92
C ASP A 184 -3.95 -6.78 5.49
N LYS A 185 -3.22 -7.78 6.00
CA LYS A 185 -3.38 -9.20 5.67
C LYS A 185 -4.57 -9.87 6.34
N ARG A 186 -5.32 -9.18 7.21
CA ARG A 186 -6.55 -9.73 7.82
C ARG A 186 -7.68 -9.90 6.81
N MET A 187 -7.59 -9.20 5.67
CA MET A 187 -8.47 -9.32 4.53
C MET A 187 -7.66 -9.59 3.26
N SER A 188 -8.23 -10.37 2.35
CA SER A 188 -7.60 -10.61 1.05
C SER A 188 -7.60 -9.34 0.19
N TRP A 189 -6.73 -9.31 -0.82
CA TRP A 189 -6.69 -8.20 -1.78
C TRP A 189 -8.05 -8.04 -2.49
N GLU A 190 -8.68 -9.13 -2.92
CA GLU A 190 -10.01 -9.11 -3.54
C GLU A 190 -11.07 -8.57 -2.59
N GLY A 191 -10.97 -8.91 -1.30
CA GLY A 191 -11.85 -8.39 -0.26
C GLY A 191 -11.74 -6.87 -0.13
N TRP A 192 -10.51 -6.34 -0.09
CA TRP A 192 -10.28 -4.89 -0.08
C TRP A 192 -10.75 -4.19 -1.36
N VAL A 193 -10.52 -4.79 -2.53
CA VAL A 193 -11.01 -4.27 -3.82
C VAL A 193 -12.53 -4.23 -3.85
N ALA A 194 -13.20 -5.31 -3.43
CA ALA A 194 -14.65 -5.38 -3.37
C ALA A 194 -15.21 -4.34 -2.39
N TRP A 195 -14.60 -4.21 -1.22
CA TRP A 195 -15.00 -3.23 -0.22
C TRP A 195 -14.82 -1.80 -0.73
N GLY A 196 -13.68 -1.48 -1.33
CA GLY A 196 -13.43 -0.16 -1.92
C GLY A 196 -14.44 0.21 -3.00
N ARG A 197 -14.84 -0.74 -3.85
CA ARG A 197 -15.90 -0.53 -4.84
C ARG A 197 -17.26 -0.28 -4.20
N VAL A 198 -17.63 -1.05 -3.18
CA VAL A 198 -18.86 -0.84 -2.42
C VAL A 198 -18.88 0.56 -1.82
N LEU A 199 -17.80 0.99 -1.15
CA LEU A 199 -17.69 2.32 -0.56
C LEU A 199 -17.84 3.42 -1.61
N LEU A 200 -17.13 3.30 -2.74
CA LEU A 200 -17.18 4.29 -3.82
C LEU A 200 -18.59 4.41 -4.41
N THR A 201 -19.22 3.29 -4.79
CA THR A 201 -20.60 3.31 -5.32
C THR A 201 -21.59 3.91 -4.34
N ASN A 202 -21.50 3.56 -3.05
CA ASN A 202 -22.39 4.11 -2.02
C ASN A 202 -22.15 5.61 -1.79
N ALA A 203 -20.90 6.08 -1.89
CA ALA A 203 -20.57 7.49 -1.83
C ALA A 203 -21.17 8.29 -3.00
N GLU A 204 -21.01 7.79 -4.23
CA GLU A 204 -21.56 8.39 -5.46
C GLU A 204 -23.09 8.43 -5.43
N GLU A 205 -23.73 7.34 -5.00
CA GLU A 205 -25.19 7.24 -4.86
C GLU A 205 -25.75 8.00 -3.65
N ARG A 206 -24.86 8.55 -2.80
CA ARG A 206 -25.21 9.20 -1.52
C ARG A 206 -26.11 8.33 -0.66
N SER A 207 -25.83 7.03 -0.64
CA SER A 207 -26.62 6.04 0.08
C SER A 207 -25.72 5.25 1.01
N TRP A 208 -26.08 5.16 2.29
CA TRP A 208 -25.36 4.34 3.26
C TRP A 208 -26.34 3.75 4.28
N PRO A 209 -26.33 2.42 4.50
CA PRO A 209 -27.28 1.79 5.39
C PRO A 209 -26.97 2.09 6.86
N HIS A 210 -28.02 2.40 7.63
CA HIS A 210 -27.93 2.67 9.07
C HIS A 210 -28.47 1.50 9.92
N THR A 211 -28.43 0.28 9.38
CA THR A 211 -28.86 -0.94 10.08
C THR A 211 -27.83 -2.04 9.85
N SER A 212 -27.63 -2.91 10.84
CA SER A 212 -26.68 -4.02 10.75
C SER A 212 -26.97 -4.94 9.57
N TRP A 213 -28.25 -5.25 9.32
CA TRP A 213 -28.67 -6.03 8.15
C TRP A 213 -28.41 -5.30 6.83
N GLY A 214 -28.60 -3.98 6.79
CA GLY A 214 -28.25 -3.19 5.61
C GLY A 214 -26.75 -3.26 5.29
N ILE A 215 -25.89 -3.16 6.32
CA ILE A 215 -24.43 -3.31 6.16
C ILE A 215 -24.06 -4.73 5.69
N LEU A 216 -24.63 -5.77 6.29
CA LEU A 216 -24.38 -7.17 5.88
C LEU A 216 -24.84 -7.47 4.45
N ASN A 217 -25.86 -6.76 3.97
CA ASN A 217 -26.37 -6.93 2.62
C ASN A 217 -25.61 -6.10 1.56
N LEU A 218 -24.64 -5.27 1.97
CA LEU A 218 -23.76 -4.58 1.02
C LEU A 218 -22.97 -5.61 0.22
N GLY A 219 -23.05 -5.51 -1.11
CA GLY A 219 -22.36 -6.42 -2.03
C GLY A 219 -23.13 -7.69 -2.40
N LEU A 220 -24.36 -7.88 -1.89
CA LEU A 220 -25.25 -8.92 -2.43
C LEU A 220 -25.72 -8.53 -3.83
N VAL A 221 -25.46 -9.41 -4.81
CA VAL A 221 -26.04 -9.31 -6.14
C VAL A 221 -27.55 -9.58 -6.02
N LYS A 222 -28.37 -8.67 -6.53
CA LYS A 222 -29.82 -8.85 -6.62
C LYS A 222 -30.19 -9.82 -7.73
#